data_AF-A0AAP8LA57-F1
#
_entry.id   AF-A0AAP8LA57-F1
#
_cell.length_a   1.000
_cell.length_b   1.000
_cell.length_c   1.000
_cell.angle_alpha   90.00
_cell.angle_beta   90.00
_cell.angle_gamma   90.00
#
_symmetry.space_group_name_H-M   'P 1'
#
loop_
_entity.id
_entity.type
_entity.pdbx_description
1 polymer ?
#
loop_
_entity_poly.entity_id
_entity_poly.type
_entity_poly.pdbx_seq_one_letter_code
_entity_poly.pdbx_strand_id
1 'polypeptide(L)'
;DAIERRLYTPHATLGPVLLFAINTVLFGLPGVALWAIQMAWIPFWAAGVVNGLGHWWGYRNYESADTSTNLTPWGFWIGGEELHNNHHAFPSS
;
A
#
# COMPACT_ATOMS: atom_id res chain seq x y z
N ASP A 1 18.61 -11.31 6.56
CA ASP A 1 18.07 -12.68 6.74
C ASP A 1 17.46 -13.03 8.08
N ALA A 2 18.14 -12.87 9.23
CA ALA A 2 17.62 -13.42 10.50
C ALA A 2 16.26 -12.82 10.92
N ILE A 3 16.07 -11.52 10.76
CA ILE A 3 14.81 -10.83 11.11
C ILE A 3 13.69 -11.23 10.15
N GLU A 4 13.96 -11.24 8.85
CA GLU A 4 12.99 -11.67 7.83
C GLU A 4 12.43 -13.05 8.17
N ARG A 5 13.32 -14.04 8.34
CA ARG A 5 12.94 -15.44 8.56
C ARG A 5 12.29 -15.71 9.91
N ARG A 6 12.53 -14.89 10.93
CA ARG A 6 12.05 -15.13 12.31
C ARG A 6 10.90 -14.23 12.72
N LEU A 7 10.80 -13.03 12.14
CA LEU A 7 9.82 -12.02 12.53
C LEU A 7 8.87 -11.70 11.38
N TYR A 8 9.37 -11.16 10.28
CA TYR A 8 8.51 -10.63 9.21
C TYR A 8 7.76 -11.73 8.47
N THR A 9 8.44 -12.74 7.93
CA THR A 9 7.78 -13.80 7.16
C THR A 9 6.78 -14.60 8.01
N PRO A 10 7.13 -15.09 9.23
CA PRO A 10 6.21 -15.94 9.99
C PRO A 10 5.02 -15.19 10.60
N HIS A 11 5.13 -13.87 10.80
CA HIS A 11 4.10 -13.06 11.46
C HIS A 11 3.53 -11.97 10.54
N ALA A 12 3.60 -12.17 9.22
CA ALA A 12 3.17 -11.19 8.23
C ALA A 12 1.71 -10.70 8.42
N THR A 13 0.84 -11.57 8.95
CA THR A 13 -0.58 -11.25 9.19
C THR A 13 -0.87 -10.71 10.59
N LEU A 14 0.12 -10.71 11.49
CA LEU A 14 -0.10 -10.33 12.89
C LEU A 14 -0.54 -8.87 13.02
N GLY A 15 0.01 -7.96 12.22
CA GLY A 15 -0.38 -6.55 12.22
C GLY A 15 -1.87 -6.33 11.97
N PRO A 16 -2.43 -6.77 10.82
CA PRO A 16 -3.86 -6.69 10.54
C PRO A 16 -4.75 -7.37 11.59
N VAL A 17 -4.34 -8.53 12.11
CA VAL A 17 -5.12 -9.27 13.13
C VAL A 17 -5.15 -8.53 14.46
N LEU A 18 -4.02 -8.00 14.91
CA LEU A 18 -3.96 -7.20 16.13
C LEU A 18 -4.77 -5.91 15.99
N LEU A 19 -4.68 -5.23 14.84
CA LEU A 19 -5.47 -4.03 14.57
C LEU A 19 -6.98 -4.32 14.63
N PHE A 20 -7.42 -5.45 14.06
CA PHE A 20 -8.81 -5.89 14.14
C PHE A 20 -9.26 -6.09 15.59
N ALA A 21 -8.46 -6.83 16.37
CA ALA A 21 -8.76 -7.10 17.77
C ALA A 21 -8.84 -5.81 18.58
N ILE A 22 -7.86 -4.91 18.43
CA ILE A 22 -7.82 -3.62 19.13
C ILE A 22 -9.04 -2.77 18.79
N ASN A 23 -9.35 -2.59 17.50
CA ASN A 23 -10.50 -1.79 17.07
C ASN A 23 -11.81 -2.39 17.61
N THR A 24 -11.97 -3.70 17.52
CA THR A 24 -13.19 -4.40 17.98
C THR A 24 -13.35 -4.31 19.50
N VAL A 25 -12.26 -4.46 20.26
CA VAL A 25 -12.31 -4.35 21.73
C VAL A 25 -12.62 -2.93 22.17
N LEU A 26 -12.05 -1.92 21.52
CA LEU A 26 -12.23 -0.51 21.90
C LEU A 26 -13.59 0.06 21.44
N PHE A 27 -14.11 -0.39 20.30
CA PHE A 27 -15.26 0.26 19.64
C PHE A 27 -16.42 -0.69 19.31
N GLY A 28 -16.33 -1.99 19.59
CA GLY A 28 -17.36 -2.97 19.26
C GLY A 28 -17.56 -3.15 17.75
N LEU A 29 -18.82 -3.28 17.31
CA LEU A 29 -19.17 -3.42 15.89
C LEU A 29 -18.66 -2.26 15.00
N PRO A 30 -18.77 -0.97 15.41
CA PRO A 30 -18.09 0.12 14.70
C PRO A 30 -16.59 -0.09 14.50
N GLY A 31 -15.91 -0.74 15.45
CA GLY A 31 -14.49 -1.10 15.34
C GLY A 31 -14.18 -2.04 14.18
N VAL A 32 -15.09 -2.99 13.90
CA VAL A 32 -14.97 -3.88 12.73
C VAL A 32 -15.05 -3.09 11.43
N ALA A 33 -15.98 -2.12 11.34
CA ALA A 33 -16.10 -1.26 10.17
C ALA A 33 -14.86 -0.36 9.98
N LEU A 34 -14.34 0.23 11.06
CA LEU A 34 -13.11 1.01 11.03
C LEU A 34 -11.92 0.19 10.51
N TRP A 35 -11.76 -1.04 11.01
CA TRP A 35 -10.72 -1.95 10.53
C TRP A 35 -10.89 -2.25 9.03
N ALA A 36 -12.11 -2.55 8.58
CA ALA A 36 -12.37 -2.86 7.18
C ALA A 36 -12.02 -1.68 6.25
N ILE A 37 -12.34 -0.45 6.65
CA ILE A 37 -11.94 0.77 5.92
C ILE A 37 -10.42 0.89 5.86
N GLN A 38 -9.72 0.64 6.98
CA GLN A 38 -8.26 0.66 7.02
C GLN A 38 -7.64 -0.39 6.08
N MET A 39 -8.19 -1.59 6.01
CA MET A 39 -7.72 -2.65 5.11
C MET A 39 -8.04 -2.36 3.64
N ALA A 40 -9.16 -1.69 3.36
CA ALA A 40 -9.52 -1.31 2.00
C ALA A 40 -8.69 -0.12 1.47
N TRP A 41 -8.10 0.69 2.36
CA TRP A 41 -7.45 1.95 1.99
C TRP A 41 -6.35 1.79 0.94
N ILE A 42 -5.30 1.02 1.24
CA ILE A 42 -4.16 0.84 0.33
C ILE A 42 -4.58 0.15 -0.97
N PRO A 43 -5.29 -1.00 -0.97
CA PRO A 43 -5.72 -1.63 -2.21
C PRO A 43 -6.60 -0.73 -3.08
N PHE A 44 -7.51 0.05 -2.48
CA PHE A 44 -8.35 0.99 -3.21
C PHE A 44 -7.51 2.07 -3.90
N TRP A 45 -6.60 2.72 -3.16
CA TRP A 45 -5.77 3.77 -3.72
C TRP A 45 -4.72 3.23 -4.70
N ALA A 46 -3.97 2.20 -4.33
CA ALA A 46 -2.90 1.64 -5.16
C ALA A 46 -3.46 0.99 -6.44
N ALA A 47 -4.32 -0.03 -6.31
CA ALA A 47 -4.83 -0.77 -7.47
C ALA A 47 -5.93 0.00 -8.23
N GLY A 48 -6.74 0.79 -7.53
CA GLY A 48 -7.84 1.53 -8.14
C GLY A 48 -7.41 2.87 -8.75
N VAL A 49 -6.65 3.68 -8.00
CA VAL A 49 -6.34 5.06 -8.39
C VAL A 49 -4.95 5.18 -9.02
N VAL A 50 -3.91 4.74 -8.32
CA VAL A 50 -2.50 4.88 -8.75
C VAL A 50 -2.24 4.07 -10.01
N ASN A 51 -2.69 2.83 -10.09
CA ASN A 51 -2.53 2.03 -11.30
C ASN A 51 -3.22 2.68 -12.52
N GLY A 52 -4.39 3.30 -12.35
CA GLY A 52 -5.06 4.01 -13.44
C GLY A 52 -4.35 5.31 -13.82
N LEU A 53 -4.20 6.22 -12.86
CA LEU A 53 -3.62 7.54 -13.10
C LEU A 53 -2.13 7.45 -13.44
N GLY A 54 -1.37 6.61 -12.76
CA GLY A 54 0.05 6.39 -13.00
C GLY A 54 0.33 5.82 -14.39
N HIS A 55 -0.61 5.16 -15.05
CA HIS A 55 -0.45 4.75 -16.46
C HIS A 55 -1.00 5.76 -17.47
N TRP A 56 -1.63 6.84 -17.01
CA TRP A 56 -2.27 7.86 -17.85
C TRP A 56 -1.56 9.21 -17.80
N TRP A 57 -1.09 9.65 -16.63
CA TRP A 57 -0.52 10.98 -16.43
C TRP A 57 0.45 11.03 -15.24
N GLY A 58 1.57 11.72 -15.45
CA GLY A 58 2.57 11.95 -14.42
C GLY A 58 3.93 12.26 -15.02
N TYR A 59 4.97 12.11 -14.22
CA TYR A 59 6.36 12.26 -14.66
C TYR A 59 7.10 10.93 -14.63
N ARG A 60 8.24 10.83 -15.31
CA ARG A 60 9.06 9.61 -15.34
C ARG A 60 10.48 9.93 -14.94
N ASN A 61 11.01 9.13 -14.02
CA ASN A 61 12.43 9.14 -13.70
C ASN A 61 13.20 8.11 -14.52
N TYR A 62 12.53 7.02 -14.92
CA TYR A 62 13.17 5.87 -15.57
C TYR A 62 12.41 5.40 -16.82
N GLU A 63 13.16 4.86 -17.78
CA GLU A 63 12.62 4.09 -18.88
C GLU A 63 12.16 2.72 -18.39
N SER A 64 10.94 2.34 -18.75
CA SER A 64 10.31 1.06 -18.47
C SER A 64 9.53 0.65 -19.72
N ALA A 65 9.25 -0.64 -19.87
CA ALA A 65 8.54 -1.15 -21.05
C ALA A 65 7.06 -0.71 -21.12
N ASP A 66 6.52 -0.16 -20.04
CA ASP A 66 5.13 0.28 -19.94
C ASP A 66 4.99 1.80 -19.80
N THR A 67 3.74 2.26 -19.72
CA THR A 67 3.39 3.68 -19.61
C THR A 67 3.40 4.21 -18.18
N SER A 68 3.99 3.50 -17.22
CA SER A 68 3.99 3.93 -15.81
C SER A 68 4.64 5.32 -15.62
N THR A 69 4.05 6.12 -14.75
CA THR A 69 4.48 7.47 -14.38
C THR A 69 4.30 7.64 -12.88
N ASN A 70 5.12 8.48 -12.27
CA ASN A 70 4.99 8.87 -10.88
C ASN A 70 3.95 9.99 -10.74
N LEU A 71 3.25 9.97 -9.61
CA LEU A 71 2.31 10.97 -9.16
C LEU A 71 2.94 11.78 -8.01
N THR A 72 2.44 12.98 -7.78
CA THR A 72 2.82 13.84 -6.65
C THR A 72 1.65 14.78 -6.33
N PRO A 73 1.47 15.24 -5.07
CA PRO A 73 2.25 15.01 -3.85
C PRO A 73 1.55 14.07 -2.85
N TRP A 74 1.09 12.92 -3.33
CA TRP A 74 0.20 12.03 -2.59
C TRP A 74 0.92 11.05 -1.66
N GLY A 75 2.26 10.99 -1.66
CA GLY A 75 3.05 9.95 -1.01
C GLY A 75 2.68 9.67 0.44
N PHE A 76 2.40 10.72 1.24
CA PHE A 76 1.92 10.54 2.61
C PHE A 76 0.54 9.86 2.70
N TRP A 77 -0.36 10.18 1.77
CA TRP A 77 -1.75 9.72 1.76
C TRP A 77 -1.90 8.27 1.31
N ILE A 78 -1.06 7.86 0.36
CA ILE A 78 -1.09 6.54 -0.27
C ILE A 78 0.10 5.65 0.12
N GLY A 79 0.88 6.03 1.12
CA GLY A 79 1.97 5.19 1.65
C GLY A 79 3.16 5.03 0.69
N GLY A 80 3.42 6.01 -0.19
CA GLY A 80 4.55 5.98 -1.12
C GLY A 80 4.24 5.39 -2.50
N GLU A 81 3.04 4.87 -2.71
CA GLU A 81 2.57 4.33 -4.00
C GLU A 81 2.61 5.35 -5.15
N GLU A 82 2.83 6.64 -4.86
CA GLU A 82 2.98 7.68 -5.87
C GLU A 82 4.20 7.45 -6.80
N LEU A 83 5.22 6.72 -6.35
CA LEU A 83 6.44 6.43 -7.11
C LEU A 83 6.29 5.21 -8.04
N HIS A 84 5.18 5.16 -8.77
CA HIS A 84 4.77 4.02 -9.60
C HIS A 84 5.72 3.71 -10.76
N ASN A 85 6.26 4.72 -11.46
CA ASN A 85 7.29 4.49 -12.51
C ASN A 85 8.59 3.93 -11.93
N ASN A 86 8.98 4.38 -10.74
CA ASN A 86 10.16 3.84 -10.09
C ASN A 86 9.96 2.36 -9.73
N HIS A 87 8.79 2.01 -9.17
CA HIS A 87 8.46 0.62 -8.84
C HIS A 87 8.44 -0.29 -10.08
N HIS A 88 7.86 0.18 -11.20
CA HIS A 88 7.84 -0.60 -12.43
C HIS A 88 9.22 -0.77 -13.08
N ALA A 89 10.12 0.21 -12.92
CA ALA A 89 11.50 0.08 -13.37
C ALA A 89 12.33 -0.84 -12.46
N PHE A 90 12.07 -0.81 -11.15
CA PHE A 90 12.81 -1.57 -10.13
C PHE A 90 11.85 -2.22 -9.11
N PRO A 91 11.21 -3.36 -9.43
CA PRO A 91 10.16 -3.94 -8.57
C PRO A 91 10.65 -4.46 -7.21
N SER A 92 11.97 -4.61 -7.05
CA SER A 92 12.62 -5.10 -5.83
C SER A 92 13.18 -3.99 -4.93
N SER A 93 13.03 -2.71 -5.31
CA SER A 93 13.51 -1.56 -4.54
C SER A 93 12.50 -1.04 -3.52
#